data_AF-A0A8T1VDH2-F1
#
_entry.id   AF-A0A8T1VDH2-F1
#
_cell.length_a   1.000
_cell.length_b   1.000
_cell.length_c   1.000
_cell.angle_alpha   90.00
_cell.angle_beta   90.00
_cell.angle_gamma   90.00
#
_symmetry.space_group_name_H-M   'P 1'
#
loop_
_entity.id
_entity.type
_entity.pdbx_description
1 polymer ?
#
loop_
_entity_poly.entity_id
_entity_poly.type
_entity_poly.pdbx_seq_one_letter_code
_entity_poly.pdbx_strand_id
1 'polypeptide(L)'
;MGGMLSTQVPVPDERMQHMIRKLKLTAKDLRVLYGKFSRYDKERVFLLVHGRSKSGSIDRSEFYASIDEKHTELGDAIFALIDEDSSGVLDFSEYVEALGKFCLLSKEDMLKFCFNVFDDDKNGTIEGEELTKLMEILHEGEQTSNMKHALKAFDFNGDGKVDFAEFKQLNAQFPSLLYPAFRIQQNMKIFTLGEKWWERKIEELVTERHEKLTQQAATENVEDMTDEALKAKKVEMERVTKLKRQEQAIRIRMGCMYYTCCPCRRRLYIVDDEEPSDSDSDSDEERARRKHKAANSTKAGGKKGGKKHNIVPVGPRKPLSQEERLERARKRRLRDMQDRPTRKD
;
A
#
# COMPACT_ATOMS: atom_id res chain seq x y z
N MET A 1 22.72 -19.12 -32.44
CA MET A 1 22.25 -19.12 -31.03
C MET A 1 21.65 -17.75 -30.71
N GLY A 2 20.41 -17.72 -30.22
CA GLY A 2 19.82 -16.66 -29.40
C GLY A 2 19.74 -15.24 -29.97
N GLY A 3 18.64 -14.92 -30.64
CA GLY A 3 18.32 -13.57 -31.13
C GLY A 3 18.10 -12.53 -30.02
N MET A 4 18.37 -11.27 -30.39
CA MET A 4 18.21 -10.06 -29.58
C MET A 4 16.78 -9.87 -29.07
N LEU A 5 16.65 -9.41 -27.81
CA LEU A 5 15.53 -8.58 -27.37
C LEU A 5 16.10 -7.35 -26.68
N SER A 6 16.44 -6.34 -27.47
CA SER A 6 16.62 -4.98 -26.97
C SER A 6 15.23 -4.43 -26.65
N THR A 7 14.77 -4.56 -25.40
CA THR A 7 13.54 -3.92 -24.93
C THR A 7 13.82 -2.44 -24.68
N GLN A 8 13.82 -1.66 -25.75
CA GLN A 8 13.67 -0.22 -25.61
C GLN A 8 12.25 0.05 -25.12
N VAL A 9 12.12 0.61 -23.92
CA VAL A 9 10.84 1.12 -23.42
C VAL A 9 10.33 2.15 -24.44
N PRO A 10 9.03 2.15 -24.79
CA PRO A 10 8.45 3.12 -25.71
C PRO A 10 8.78 4.56 -25.29
N VAL A 11 8.89 5.46 -26.28
CA VAL A 11 9.14 6.88 -26.00
C VAL A 11 7.96 7.42 -25.19
N PRO A 12 8.18 7.98 -24.00
CA PRO A 12 7.10 8.49 -23.16
C PRO A 12 6.36 9.65 -23.82
N ASP A 13 5.04 9.52 -23.97
CA ASP A 13 4.12 10.61 -24.32
C ASP A 13 3.90 11.56 -23.12
N GLU A 14 3.11 12.62 -23.29
CA GLU A 14 2.88 13.62 -22.24
C GLU A 14 2.27 13.02 -20.96
N ARG A 15 1.36 12.06 -21.12
CA ARG A 15 0.69 11.32 -20.04
C ARG A 15 1.71 10.53 -19.21
N MET A 16 2.50 9.68 -19.88
CA MET A 16 3.55 8.90 -19.22
C MET A 16 4.61 9.81 -18.61
N GLN A 17 4.99 10.90 -19.26
CA GLN A 17 5.93 11.88 -18.70
C GLN A 17 5.40 12.56 -17.44
N HIS A 18 4.12 12.92 -17.40
CA HIS A 18 3.48 13.43 -16.19
C HIS A 18 3.60 12.42 -15.04
N MET A 19 3.32 11.15 -15.33
CA MET A 19 3.41 10.07 -14.34
C MET A 19 4.84 9.77 -13.91
N ILE A 20 5.81 9.78 -14.82
CA ILE A 20 7.23 9.64 -14.49
C ILE A 20 7.66 10.74 -13.53
N ARG A 21 7.27 12.00 -13.77
CA ARG A 21 7.59 13.12 -12.86
C ARG A 21 6.89 12.97 -11.51
N LYS A 22 5.59 12.70 -11.51
CA LYS A 22 4.76 12.57 -10.29
C LYS A 22 5.23 11.42 -9.40
N LEU A 23 5.49 10.25 -9.99
CA LEU A 23 5.92 9.05 -9.28
C LEU A 23 7.44 8.97 -9.12
N LYS A 24 8.21 9.88 -9.72
CA LYS A 24 9.67 9.84 -9.79
C LYS A 24 10.17 8.46 -10.29
N LEU A 25 9.54 7.93 -11.34
CA LEU A 25 9.88 6.61 -11.89
C LEU A 25 11.29 6.62 -12.48
N THR A 26 12.10 5.64 -12.10
CA THR A 26 13.43 5.47 -12.68
C THR A 26 13.36 4.67 -13.98
N ALA A 27 14.40 4.74 -14.79
CA ALA A 27 14.53 3.89 -15.99
C ALA A 27 14.44 2.39 -15.67
N LYS A 28 14.83 1.99 -14.45
CA LYS A 28 14.69 0.61 -13.98
C LYS A 28 13.22 0.25 -13.73
N ASP A 29 12.46 1.14 -13.08
CA ASP A 29 11.04 0.91 -12.80
C ASP A 29 10.25 0.81 -14.11
N LEU A 30 10.52 1.70 -15.07
CA LEU A 30 9.91 1.66 -16.40
C LEU A 30 10.23 0.37 -17.15
N ARG A 31 11.46 -0.15 -17.04
CA ARG A 31 11.84 -1.42 -17.66
C ARG A 31 11.12 -2.60 -17.01
N VAL A 32 10.91 -2.57 -15.69
CA VAL A 32 10.13 -3.61 -14.98
C VAL A 32 8.66 -3.55 -15.42
N LEU A 33 8.05 -2.36 -15.42
CA LEU A 33 6.67 -2.17 -15.87
C LEU A 33 6.48 -2.61 -17.32
N TYR A 34 7.36 -2.17 -18.23
CA TYR A 34 7.29 -2.55 -19.63
C TYR A 34 7.54 -4.04 -19.84
N GLY A 35 8.44 -4.64 -19.06
CA GLY A 35 8.67 -6.10 -19.09
C GLY A 35 7.44 -6.90 -18.65
N LYS A 36 6.67 -6.39 -17.68
CA LYS A 36 5.38 -6.96 -17.28
C LYS A 36 4.32 -6.74 -18.34
N PHE A 37 4.15 -5.50 -18.80
CA PHE A 37 3.21 -5.14 -19.86
C PHE A 37 3.42 -5.99 -21.12
N SER A 38 4.65 -6.03 -21.65
CA SER A 38 4.99 -6.79 -22.85
C SER A 38 4.85 -8.30 -22.70
N ARG A 39 4.82 -8.83 -21.46
CA ARG A 39 4.57 -10.25 -21.24
C ARG A 39 3.11 -10.58 -21.50
N TYR A 40 2.21 -9.73 -21.04
CA TYR A 40 0.76 -9.94 -21.12
C TYR A 40 0.13 -9.42 -22.41
N ASP A 41 0.74 -8.41 -23.05
CA ASP A 41 0.42 -7.90 -24.41
C ASP A 41 0.41 -9.00 -25.48
N LYS A 42 0.75 -10.27 -25.15
CA LYS A 42 0.89 -11.42 -26.07
C LYS A 42 1.05 -12.78 -25.37
N GLU A 43 0.30 -13.18 -24.33
CA GLU A 43 0.62 -14.48 -23.68
C GLU A 43 0.39 -15.75 -24.56
N ARG A 44 1.47 -16.10 -25.28
CA ARG A 44 2.39 -17.21 -24.99
C ARG A 44 2.19 -18.61 -25.56
N VAL A 45 1.18 -18.89 -26.40
CA VAL A 45 1.16 -20.16 -27.17
C VAL A 45 0.89 -20.00 -28.66
N PHE A 46 0.08 -19.03 -29.09
CA PHE A 46 -0.31 -18.91 -30.50
C PHE A 46 0.77 -18.29 -31.42
N LEU A 47 1.76 -17.58 -30.83
CA LEU A 47 2.77 -16.81 -31.57
C LEU A 47 3.88 -17.64 -32.18
N LEU A 48 4.17 -18.82 -31.63
CA LEU A 48 5.14 -19.73 -32.26
C LEU A 48 4.61 -20.29 -33.59
N VAL A 49 3.31 -20.16 -33.88
CA VAL A 49 2.68 -20.70 -35.08
C VAL A 49 2.37 -19.62 -36.13
N HIS A 50 2.02 -18.38 -35.74
CA HIS A 50 1.43 -17.41 -36.68
C HIS A 50 2.19 -16.08 -36.87
N GLY A 51 3.32 -15.84 -36.22
CA GLY A 51 4.20 -14.70 -36.55
C GLY A 51 3.58 -13.30 -36.45
N ARG A 52 2.52 -13.09 -35.65
CA ARG A 52 1.88 -11.77 -35.52
C ARG A 52 2.68 -10.84 -34.60
N SER A 53 2.92 -9.60 -35.04
CA SER A 53 3.63 -8.53 -34.31
C SER A 53 2.94 -8.14 -33.00
N LYS A 54 3.70 -7.95 -31.90
CA LYS A 54 3.26 -7.31 -30.64
C LYS A 54 2.32 -6.14 -30.94
N SER A 55 1.11 -6.18 -30.40
CA SER A 55 0.13 -5.10 -30.59
C SER A 55 0.64 -3.82 -29.94
N GLY A 56 1.42 -3.95 -28.86
CA GLY A 56 1.85 -2.82 -28.06
C GLY A 56 0.72 -2.28 -27.19
N SER A 57 -0.34 -3.06 -27.02
CA SER A 57 -1.57 -2.72 -26.32
C SER A 57 -2.12 -3.97 -25.62
N ILE A 58 -2.62 -3.81 -24.41
CA ILE A 58 -3.23 -4.87 -23.60
C ILE A 58 -4.74 -4.78 -23.75
N ASP A 59 -5.38 -5.85 -24.23
CA ASP A 59 -6.84 -5.91 -24.24
C ASP A 59 -7.42 -6.21 -22.84
N ARG A 60 -8.75 -6.15 -22.71
CA ARG A 60 -9.44 -6.40 -21.43
C ARG A 60 -9.09 -7.76 -20.81
N SER A 61 -9.01 -8.82 -21.62
CA SER A 61 -8.71 -10.17 -21.12
C SER A 61 -7.26 -10.27 -20.65
N GLU A 62 -6.35 -9.66 -21.39
CA GLU A 62 -4.93 -9.56 -21.03
C GLU A 62 -4.72 -8.70 -19.78
N PHE A 63 -5.52 -7.64 -19.58
CA PHE A 63 -5.50 -6.83 -18.36
C PHE A 63 -5.84 -7.70 -17.14
N TYR A 64 -6.95 -8.44 -17.17
CA TYR A 64 -7.33 -9.34 -16.09
C TYR A 64 -6.29 -10.43 -15.81
N ALA A 65 -5.72 -11.02 -16.86
CA ALA A 65 -4.63 -11.98 -16.74
C ALA A 65 -3.37 -11.37 -16.12
N SER A 66 -3.08 -10.08 -16.40
CA SER A 66 -1.90 -9.39 -15.88
C SER A 66 -1.93 -9.17 -14.36
N ILE A 67 -3.13 -9.08 -13.80
CA ILE A 67 -3.37 -8.84 -12.37
C ILE A 67 -3.85 -10.11 -11.63
N ASP A 68 -3.90 -11.27 -12.30
CA ASP A 68 -4.40 -12.53 -11.74
C ASP A 68 -5.80 -12.39 -11.11
N GLU A 69 -6.70 -11.75 -11.86
CA GLU A 69 -8.04 -11.43 -11.41
C GLU A 69 -9.09 -12.02 -12.37
N LYS A 70 -10.27 -12.33 -11.82
CA LYS A 70 -11.40 -12.77 -12.64
C LYS A 70 -12.07 -11.59 -13.32
N HIS A 71 -12.66 -11.85 -14.47
CA HIS A 71 -13.54 -10.89 -15.12
C HIS A 71 -14.71 -10.57 -14.19
N THR A 72 -14.94 -9.29 -13.90
CA THR A 72 -16.03 -8.81 -13.07
C THR A 72 -16.58 -7.51 -13.65
N GLU A 73 -17.86 -7.24 -13.49
CA GLU A 73 -18.45 -5.98 -13.98
C GLU A 73 -17.77 -4.74 -13.36
N LEU A 74 -17.32 -4.86 -12.10
CA LEU A 74 -16.54 -3.82 -11.43
C LEU A 74 -15.15 -3.64 -12.07
N GLY A 75 -14.48 -4.74 -12.41
CA GLY A 75 -13.22 -4.69 -13.13
C GLY A 75 -13.37 -4.06 -14.52
N ASP A 76 -14.53 -4.27 -15.16
CA ASP A 76 -14.85 -3.70 -16.48
C ASP A 76 -15.06 -2.20 -16.36
N ALA A 77 -15.74 -1.74 -15.31
CA ALA A 77 -15.84 -0.32 -15.00
C ALA A 77 -14.47 0.31 -14.69
N ILE A 78 -13.60 -0.41 -13.97
CA ILE A 78 -12.22 0.04 -13.74
C ILE A 78 -11.44 0.13 -15.06
N PHE A 79 -11.55 -0.88 -15.93
CA PHE A 79 -10.92 -0.88 -17.24
C PHE A 79 -11.41 0.29 -18.10
N ALA A 80 -12.73 0.52 -18.16
CA ALA A 80 -13.33 1.62 -18.90
C ALA A 80 -12.90 3.01 -18.39
N LEU A 81 -12.62 3.14 -17.08
CA LEU A 81 -12.10 4.39 -16.52
C LEU A 81 -10.62 4.61 -16.80
N ILE A 82 -9.90 3.55 -17.13
CA ILE A 82 -8.49 3.62 -17.53
C ILE A 82 -8.38 3.90 -19.04
N ASP A 83 -9.26 3.27 -19.82
CA ASP A 83 -9.42 3.40 -21.27
C ASP A 83 -10.12 4.73 -21.63
N GLU A 84 -9.43 5.85 -21.38
CA GLU A 84 -9.98 7.20 -21.58
C GLU A 84 -10.40 7.48 -23.03
N ASP A 85 -9.72 6.87 -24.00
CA ASP A 85 -10.04 7.03 -25.42
C ASP A 85 -11.10 6.02 -25.91
N SER A 86 -11.56 5.13 -25.02
CA SER A 86 -12.54 4.08 -25.30
C SER A 86 -12.14 3.20 -26.50
N SER A 87 -10.84 3.03 -26.70
CA SER A 87 -10.30 2.20 -27.79
C SER A 87 -10.52 0.70 -27.55
N GLY A 88 -10.86 0.32 -26.32
CA GLY A 88 -11.04 -1.06 -25.89
C GLY A 88 -9.72 -1.80 -25.63
N VAL A 89 -8.59 -1.11 -25.76
CA VAL A 89 -7.24 -1.62 -25.55
C VAL A 89 -6.42 -0.59 -24.77
N LEU A 90 -5.48 -1.03 -23.94
CA LEU A 90 -4.63 -0.14 -23.16
C LEU A 90 -3.23 -0.08 -23.75
N ASP A 91 -2.82 1.08 -24.22
CA ASP A 91 -1.42 1.31 -24.57
C ASP A 91 -0.53 1.34 -23.30
N PHE A 92 0.80 1.36 -23.49
CA PHE A 92 1.71 1.35 -22.33
C PHE A 92 1.62 2.63 -21.48
N SER A 93 1.31 3.77 -22.09
CA SER A 93 1.16 5.04 -21.39
C SER A 93 -0.10 5.06 -20.53
N GLU A 94 -1.22 4.61 -21.07
CA GLU A 94 -2.50 4.42 -20.37
C GLU A 94 -2.35 3.42 -19.24
N TYR A 95 -1.64 2.32 -19.48
CA TYR A 95 -1.34 1.35 -18.43
C TYR A 95 -0.54 1.97 -17.27
N VAL A 96 0.49 2.78 -17.54
CA VAL A 96 1.28 3.46 -16.49
C VAL A 96 0.43 4.50 -15.75
N GLU A 97 -0.42 5.21 -16.47
CA GLU A 97 -1.35 6.18 -15.90
C GLU A 97 -2.40 5.52 -15.00
N ALA A 98 -2.99 4.41 -15.45
CA ALA A 98 -3.88 3.55 -14.70
C ALA A 98 -3.31 3.21 -13.33
N LEU A 99 -2.07 2.71 -13.33
CA LEU A 99 -1.39 2.30 -12.12
C LEU A 99 -1.21 3.47 -11.17
N GLY A 100 -0.79 4.62 -11.66
CA GLY A 100 -0.59 5.76 -10.77
C GLY A 100 -1.87 6.52 -10.40
N LYS A 101 -3.00 6.31 -11.09
CA LYS A 101 -4.32 6.75 -10.61
C LYS A 101 -4.84 5.77 -9.57
N PHE A 102 -4.96 4.50 -9.92
CA PHE A 102 -5.66 3.48 -9.15
C PHE A 102 -4.86 2.95 -7.95
N CYS A 103 -3.55 2.64 -8.10
CA CYS A 103 -2.74 2.13 -6.99
C CYS A 103 -2.47 3.19 -5.92
N LEU A 104 -2.61 4.48 -6.24
CA LEU A 104 -2.43 5.58 -5.29
C LEU A 104 -3.70 5.96 -4.53
N LEU A 105 -4.87 5.43 -4.91
CA LEU A 105 -6.13 5.77 -4.22
C LEU A 105 -6.05 5.35 -2.75
N SER A 106 -6.37 6.29 -1.86
CA SER A 106 -6.56 5.99 -0.45
C SER A 106 -7.83 5.14 -0.27
N LYS A 107 -8.05 4.60 0.94
CA LYS A 107 -9.29 3.88 1.23
C LYS A 107 -10.52 4.75 0.97
N GLU A 108 -10.45 6.03 1.34
CA GLU A 108 -11.57 6.95 1.12
C GLU A 108 -11.74 7.31 -0.35
N ASP A 109 -10.65 7.55 -1.09
CA ASP A 109 -10.73 7.84 -2.52
C ASP A 109 -11.22 6.64 -3.31
N MET A 110 -10.88 5.42 -2.88
CA MET A 110 -11.42 4.19 -3.44
C MET A 110 -12.94 4.10 -3.21
N LEU A 111 -13.44 4.53 -2.05
CA LEU A 111 -14.88 4.59 -1.80
C LEU A 111 -15.57 5.62 -2.69
N LYS A 112 -14.98 6.79 -2.89
CA LYS A 112 -15.49 7.80 -3.83
C LYS A 112 -15.48 7.28 -5.26
N PHE A 113 -14.41 6.60 -5.65
CA PHE A 113 -14.29 5.98 -6.96
C PHE A 113 -15.41 4.96 -7.19
N CYS A 114 -15.59 4.03 -6.24
CA CYS A 114 -16.70 3.08 -6.29
C CYS A 114 -18.04 3.82 -6.38
N PHE A 115 -18.29 4.80 -5.49
CA PHE A 115 -19.52 5.58 -5.49
C PHE A 115 -19.81 6.20 -6.87
N ASN A 116 -18.82 6.85 -7.50
CA ASN A 116 -18.94 7.46 -8.82
C ASN A 116 -19.12 6.45 -9.97
N VAL A 117 -18.69 5.20 -9.78
CA VAL A 117 -18.93 4.11 -10.76
C VAL A 117 -20.38 3.63 -10.69
N PHE A 118 -21.02 3.77 -9.52
CA PHE A 118 -22.38 3.28 -9.29
C PHE A 118 -23.45 4.35 -9.46
N ASP A 119 -23.10 5.61 -9.18
CA ASP A 119 -23.89 6.81 -9.49
C ASP A 119 -23.79 7.10 -11.00
N ASP A 120 -24.64 6.43 -11.79
CA ASP A 120 -24.62 6.48 -13.26
C ASP A 120 -25.05 7.87 -13.76
N ASP A 121 -26.01 8.49 -13.07
CA ASP A 121 -26.54 9.81 -13.42
C ASP A 121 -25.74 10.98 -12.82
N LYS A 122 -24.78 10.68 -11.92
CA LYS A 122 -23.90 11.64 -11.24
C LYS A 122 -24.66 12.66 -10.42
N ASN A 123 -25.82 12.28 -9.88
CA ASN A 123 -26.65 13.16 -9.06
C ASN A 123 -26.10 13.28 -7.62
N GLY A 124 -25.09 12.50 -7.26
CA GLY A 124 -24.44 12.52 -5.94
C GLY A 124 -25.13 11.62 -4.90
N THR A 125 -26.09 10.80 -5.31
CA THR A 125 -26.85 9.86 -4.49
C THR A 125 -27.10 8.57 -5.27
N ILE A 126 -26.93 7.41 -4.64
CA ILE A 126 -27.25 6.13 -5.29
C ILE A 126 -28.72 5.83 -5.04
N GLU A 127 -29.52 5.84 -6.09
CA GLU A 127 -30.95 5.55 -6.02
C GLU A 127 -31.25 4.04 -6.11
N GLY A 128 -32.48 3.61 -5.82
CA GLY A 128 -32.82 2.19 -5.69
C GLY A 128 -32.48 1.31 -6.90
N GLU A 129 -32.59 1.83 -8.12
CA GLU A 129 -32.21 1.11 -9.35
C GLU A 129 -30.69 0.95 -9.48
N GLU A 130 -29.94 2.02 -9.24
CA GLU A 130 -28.47 2.05 -9.25
C GLU A 130 -27.88 1.17 -8.15
N LEU A 131 -28.52 1.16 -6.98
CA LEU A 131 -28.13 0.32 -5.85
C LEU A 131 -28.41 -1.17 -6.12
N THR A 132 -29.45 -1.47 -6.89
CA THR A 132 -29.72 -2.85 -7.34
C THR A 132 -28.64 -3.29 -8.32
N LYS A 133 -28.29 -2.43 -9.28
CA LYS A 133 -27.23 -2.67 -10.26
C LYS A 133 -25.86 -2.82 -9.59
N LEU A 134 -25.54 -1.99 -8.59
CA LEU A 134 -24.37 -2.15 -7.71
C LEU A 134 -24.30 -3.58 -7.15
N MET A 135 -25.39 -4.04 -6.55
CA MET A 135 -25.42 -5.35 -5.91
C MET A 135 -25.26 -6.48 -6.92
N GLU A 136 -25.80 -6.34 -8.13
CA GLU A 136 -25.56 -7.29 -9.24
C GLU A 136 -24.09 -7.33 -9.66
N ILE A 137 -23.47 -6.15 -9.81
CA ILE A 137 -22.06 -5.99 -10.19
C ILE A 137 -21.12 -6.59 -9.14
N LEU A 138 -21.42 -6.40 -7.85
CA LEU A 138 -20.58 -6.85 -6.75
C LEU A 138 -20.75 -8.34 -6.41
N HIS A 139 -21.92 -8.94 -6.70
CA HIS A 139 -22.23 -10.33 -6.36
C HIS A 139 -22.27 -11.29 -7.56
N GLU A 140 -21.86 -10.87 -8.77
CA GLU A 140 -21.85 -11.71 -9.98
C GLU A 140 -23.20 -12.44 -10.21
N GLY A 141 -24.31 -11.82 -9.83
CA GLY A 141 -25.65 -12.40 -9.97
C GLY A 141 -26.15 -13.33 -8.85
N GLU A 142 -25.39 -13.57 -7.76
CA GLU A 142 -25.91 -14.26 -6.56
C GLU A 142 -26.78 -13.31 -5.71
N GLN A 143 -27.99 -13.05 -6.22
CA GLN A 143 -29.02 -12.30 -5.51
C GLN A 143 -29.61 -13.14 -4.36
N THR A 144 -29.11 -12.98 -3.13
CA THR A 144 -29.75 -13.62 -1.96
C THR A 144 -30.98 -12.82 -1.51
N SER A 145 -32.04 -13.49 -1.05
CA SER A 145 -33.28 -12.82 -0.59
C SER A 145 -33.08 -11.81 0.55
N ASN A 146 -31.90 -11.86 1.19
CA ASN A 146 -31.45 -10.92 2.22
C ASN A 146 -31.15 -9.51 1.68
N MET A 147 -31.00 -9.32 0.36
CA MET A 147 -30.56 -8.04 -0.23
C MET A 147 -31.65 -6.96 -0.27
N LYS A 148 -32.93 -7.35 -0.45
CA LYS A 148 -34.06 -6.41 -0.29
C LYS A 148 -34.23 -5.92 1.15
N HIS A 149 -33.79 -6.73 2.12
CA HIS A 149 -33.70 -6.32 3.52
C HIS A 149 -32.46 -5.46 3.78
N ALA A 150 -31.37 -5.71 3.07
CA ALA A 150 -30.16 -4.90 3.15
C ALA A 150 -30.40 -3.46 2.65
N LEU A 151 -31.15 -3.28 1.55
CA LEU A 151 -31.63 -1.98 1.05
C LEU A 151 -32.32 -1.15 2.14
N LYS A 152 -33.26 -1.77 2.87
CA LYS A 152 -33.95 -1.11 4.01
C LYS A 152 -33.05 -0.86 5.22
N ALA A 153 -31.89 -1.52 5.29
CA ALA A 153 -30.91 -1.32 6.35
C ALA A 153 -29.82 -0.31 5.95
N PHE A 154 -29.71 0.04 4.66
CA PHE A 154 -28.70 0.97 4.13
C PHE A 154 -29.20 2.40 4.03
N ASP A 155 -30.49 2.59 3.79
CA ASP A 155 -31.17 3.88 3.87
C ASP A 155 -31.37 4.25 5.35
N PHE A 156 -30.40 4.97 5.92
CA PHE A 156 -30.38 5.31 7.34
C PHE A 156 -31.30 6.48 7.67
N ASN A 157 -31.48 7.39 6.72
CA ASN A 157 -32.29 8.59 6.87
C ASN A 157 -33.76 8.39 6.39
N GLY A 158 -34.04 7.31 5.66
CA GLY A 158 -35.36 6.94 5.16
C GLY A 158 -35.80 7.72 3.91
N ASP A 159 -34.89 8.36 3.19
CA ASP A 159 -35.18 9.19 2.01
C ASP A 159 -35.25 8.39 0.70
N GLY A 160 -34.97 7.08 0.76
CA GLY A 160 -34.98 6.17 -0.39
C GLY A 160 -33.75 6.29 -1.29
N LYS A 161 -32.74 7.05 -0.89
CA LYS A 161 -31.46 7.25 -1.58
C LYS A 161 -30.30 6.92 -0.64
N VAL A 162 -29.11 6.73 -1.20
CA VAL A 162 -27.89 6.52 -0.40
C VAL A 162 -26.88 7.60 -0.74
N ASP A 163 -26.62 8.49 0.20
CA ASP A 163 -25.58 9.50 0.04
C ASP A 163 -24.17 8.93 0.29
N PHE A 164 -23.13 9.72 0.01
CA PHE A 164 -21.76 9.27 0.21
C PHE A 164 -21.41 8.98 1.69
N ALA A 165 -22.05 9.65 2.65
CA ALA A 165 -21.81 9.42 4.08
C ALA A 165 -22.41 8.08 4.52
N GLU A 166 -23.61 7.76 4.06
CA GLU A 166 -24.29 6.48 4.25
C GLU A 166 -23.52 5.36 3.55
N PHE A 167 -23.02 5.59 2.33
CA PHE A 167 -22.15 4.64 1.62
C PHE A 167 -20.86 4.31 2.41
N LYS A 168 -20.25 5.30 3.08
CA LYS A 168 -19.11 5.04 3.97
C LYS A 168 -19.49 4.18 5.17
N GLN A 169 -20.64 4.45 5.80
CA GLN A 169 -21.13 3.66 6.94
C GLN A 169 -21.43 2.22 6.51
N LEU A 170 -22.01 2.05 5.33
CA LEU A 170 -22.26 0.77 4.71
C LEU A 170 -20.98 -0.03 4.50
N ASN A 171 -19.91 0.57 3.97
CA ASN A 171 -18.60 -0.11 3.88
C ASN A 171 -17.98 -0.42 5.25
N ALA A 172 -18.28 0.36 6.30
CA ALA A 172 -17.80 0.09 7.65
C ALA A 172 -18.52 -1.10 8.29
N GLN A 173 -19.82 -1.26 8.03
CA GLN A 173 -20.64 -2.37 8.52
C GLN A 173 -20.45 -3.64 7.69
N PHE A 174 -20.28 -3.51 6.37
CA PHE A 174 -20.12 -4.62 5.43
C PHE A 174 -18.86 -4.45 4.57
N PRO A 175 -17.64 -4.61 5.14
CA PRO A 175 -16.39 -4.48 4.38
C PRO A 175 -16.24 -5.48 3.23
N SER A 176 -16.98 -6.60 3.28
CA SER A 176 -16.97 -7.63 2.23
C SER A 176 -17.59 -7.14 0.92
N LEU A 177 -18.48 -6.14 0.97
CA LEU A 177 -19.19 -5.66 -0.21
C LEU A 177 -18.23 -5.06 -1.24
N LEU A 178 -17.31 -4.20 -0.80
CA LEU A 178 -16.33 -3.55 -1.67
C LEU A 178 -15.00 -4.31 -1.72
N TYR A 179 -14.94 -5.51 -1.14
CA TYR A 179 -13.75 -6.35 -1.17
C TYR A 179 -13.19 -6.60 -2.58
N PRO A 180 -14.02 -6.84 -3.63
CA PRO A 180 -13.51 -6.99 -5.00
C PRO A 180 -12.73 -5.75 -5.47
N ALA A 181 -13.22 -4.55 -5.17
CA ALA A 181 -12.57 -3.29 -5.54
C ALA A 181 -11.17 -3.16 -4.90
N PHE A 182 -11.07 -3.46 -3.60
CA PHE A 182 -9.81 -3.45 -2.87
C PHE A 182 -8.87 -4.58 -3.32
N ARG A 183 -9.42 -5.75 -3.67
CA ARG A 183 -8.66 -6.90 -4.18
C ARG A 183 -8.00 -6.56 -5.51
N ILE A 184 -8.73 -6.00 -6.47
CA ILE A 184 -8.20 -5.55 -7.76
C ILE A 184 -7.06 -4.56 -7.54
N GLN A 185 -7.25 -3.58 -6.65
CA GLN A 185 -6.21 -2.60 -6.33
C GLN A 185 -4.95 -3.25 -5.75
N GLN A 186 -5.10 -4.21 -4.84
CA GLN A 186 -3.98 -4.93 -4.24
C GLN A 186 -3.26 -5.80 -5.27
N ASN A 187 -4.01 -6.49 -6.12
CA ASN A 187 -3.47 -7.28 -7.21
C ASN A 187 -2.65 -6.41 -8.17
N MET A 188 -3.18 -5.25 -8.58
CA MET A 188 -2.43 -4.28 -9.38
C MET A 188 -1.14 -3.83 -8.69
N LYS A 189 -1.16 -3.57 -7.39
CA LYS A 189 0.05 -3.22 -6.62
C LYS A 189 1.08 -4.35 -6.62
N ILE A 190 0.65 -5.59 -6.39
CA ILE A 190 1.51 -6.77 -6.27
C ILE A 190 2.16 -7.12 -7.61
N PHE A 191 1.39 -7.18 -8.70
CA PHE A 191 1.86 -7.70 -9.99
C PHE A 191 2.72 -6.72 -10.79
N THR A 192 2.70 -5.43 -10.43
CA THR A 192 3.44 -4.35 -11.10
C THR A 192 4.83 -4.11 -10.50
N LEU A 193 4.97 -3.11 -9.63
CA LEU A 193 6.22 -2.75 -8.93
C LEU A 193 6.34 -3.42 -7.55
N GLY A 194 5.28 -4.09 -7.10
CA GLY A 194 5.20 -4.77 -5.81
C GLY A 194 4.64 -3.88 -4.71
N GLU A 195 3.93 -4.50 -3.77
CA GLU A 195 3.23 -3.84 -2.66
C GLU A 195 4.13 -2.85 -1.88
N LYS A 196 5.30 -3.31 -1.43
CA LYS A 196 6.25 -2.48 -0.67
C LYS A 196 6.80 -1.28 -1.43
N TRP A 197 6.83 -1.34 -2.76
CA TRP A 197 7.24 -0.20 -3.56
C TRP A 197 6.14 0.86 -3.52
N TRP A 198 4.89 0.44 -3.76
CA TRP A 198 3.72 1.30 -3.74
C TRP A 198 3.43 1.90 -2.37
N GLU A 199 3.51 1.11 -1.29
CA GLU A 199 3.34 1.60 0.09
C GLU A 199 4.31 2.75 0.40
N ARG A 200 5.60 2.54 0.13
CA ARG A 200 6.63 3.57 0.33
C ARG A 200 6.36 4.81 -0.52
N LYS A 201 5.89 4.62 -1.75
CA LYS A 201 5.61 5.72 -2.66
C LYS A 201 4.40 6.54 -2.22
N ILE A 202 3.35 5.87 -1.73
CA ILE A 202 2.18 6.52 -1.13
C ILE A 202 2.62 7.34 0.08
N GLU A 203 3.44 6.77 0.98
CA GLU A 203 3.98 7.48 2.13
C GLU A 203 4.78 8.73 1.72
N GLU A 204 5.68 8.61 0.73
CA GLU A 204 6.45 9.75 0.20
C GLU A 204 5.53 10.86 -0.32
N LEU A 205 4.54 10.53 -1.13
CA LEU A 205 3.61 11.51 -1.72
C LEU A 205 2.71 12.18 -0.67
N VAL A 206 2.27 11.43 0.34
CA VAL A 206 1.48 11.97 1.46
C VAL A 206 2.32 12.93 2.28
N THR A 207 3.56 12.58 2.59
CA THR A 207 4.49 13.46 3.32
C THR A 207 4.78 14.73 2.51
N GLU A 208 5.08 14.63 1.21
CA GLU A 208 5.30 15.80 0.35
C GLU A 208 4.07 16.72 0.28
N ARG A 209 2.86 16.15 0.18
CA ARG A 209 1.62 16.93 0.20
C ARG A 209 1.45 17.65 1.55
N HIS A 210 1.72 16.95 2.64
CA HIS A 210 1.62 17.53 3.98
C HIS A 210 2.63 18.67 4.18
N GLU A 211 3.88 18.49 3.75
CA GLU A 211 4.92 19.52 3.79
C GLU A 211 4.56 20.75 2.94
N LYS A 212 3.99 20.55 1.76
CA LYS A 212 3.51 21.67 0.92
C LYS A 212 2.36 22.42 1.58
N LEU A 213 1.39 21.71 2.14
CA LEU A 213 0.27 22.32 2.85
C LEU A 213 0.72 23.05 4.12
N THR A 214 1.72 22.54 4.85
CA THR A 214 2.26 23.23 6.02
C THR A 214 3.09 24.45 5.63
N GLN A 215 3.82 24.40 4.52
CA GLN A 215 4.52 25.56 3.95
C GLN A 215 3.53 26.63 3.46
N GLN A 216 2.48 26.24 2.73
CA GLN A 216 1.42 27.14 2.28
C GLN A 216 0.66 27.77 3.45
N ALA A 217 0.28 26.96 4.45
CA ALA A 217 -0.34 27.47 5.66
C ALA A 217 0.61 28.36 6.46
N ALA A 218 1.93 28.11 6.44
CA ALA A 218 2.91 28.99 7.07
C ALA A 218 3.06 30.31 6.33
N THR A 219 2.98 30.33 4.99
CA THR A 219 3.01 31.58 4.22
C THR A 219 1.72 32.39 4.33
N GLU A 220 0.56 31.72 4.38
CA GLU A 220 -0.75 32.37 4.56
C GLU A 220 -0.95 32.86 6.02
N ASN A 221 -0.48 32.10 7.02
CA ASN A 221 -0.59 32.48 8.43
C ASN A 221 0.42 33.54 8.90
N VAL A 222 1.42 33.90 8.08
CA VAL A 222 2.32 35.03 8.38
C VAL A 222 1.60 36.38 8.22
N GLU A 223 0.48 36.41 7.50
CA GLU A 223 -0.32 37.62 7.35
C GLU A 223 -1.45 37.75 8.39
N ASP A 224 -1.88 36.67 9.09
CA ASP A 224 -3.02 36.76 10.03
C ASP A 224 -3.21 35.59 11.04
N MET A 225 -2.22 35.27 11.91
CA MET A 225 -2.48 34.37 13.05
C MET A 225 -1.94 34.84 14.40
N THR A 226 -2.80 34.72 15.42
CA THR A 226 -2.48 34.93 16.83
C THR A 226 -1.72 33.75 17.44
N ASP A 227 -0.90 34.01 18.47
CA ASP A 227 -0.07 33.02 19.17
C ASP A 227 -0.85 31.78 19.69
N GLU A 228 -2.16 31.94 19.88
CA GLU A 228 -3.05 30.91 20.41
C GLU A 228 -3.33 29.78 19.39
N ALA A 229 -3.45 30.13 18.10
CA ALA A 229 -3.65 29.15 17.03
C ALA A 229 -2.37 28.34 16.73
N LEU A 230 -1.19 28.95 16.89
CA LEU A 230 0.10 28.26 16.81
C LEU A 230 0.26 27.25 17.95
N LYS A 231 -0.15 27.62 19.16
CA LYS A 231 -0.12 26.73 20.33
C LYS A 231 -1.07 25.55 20.15
N ALA A 232 -2.28 25.76 19.63
CA ALA A 232 -3.24 24.69 19.35
C ALA A 232 -2.73 23.68 18.30
N LYS A 233 -2.13 24.16 17.19
CA LYS A 233 -1.53 23.27 16.17
C LYS A 233 -0.39 22.42 16.74
N LYS A 234 0.44 22.98 17.63
CA LYS A 234 1.54 22.24 18.28
C LYS A 234 1.01 21.11 19.16
N VAL A 235 -0.02 21.39 19.97
CA VAL A 235 -0.66 20.38 20.83
C VAL A 235 -1.26 19.24 20.00
N GLU A 236 -1.94 19.55 18.89
CA GLU A 236 -2.54 18.52 18.03
C GLU A 236 -1.47 17.67 17.33
N MET A 237 -0.37 18.28 16.87
CA MET A 237 0.75 17.54 16.29
C MET A 237 1.41 16.59 17.31
N GLU A 238 1.58 17.03 18.56
CA GLU A 238 2.07 16.19 19.66
C GLU A 238 1.12 15.02 19.95
N ARG A 239 -0.19 15.25 19.91
CA ARG A 239 -1.20 14.18 20.07
C ARG A 239 -1.12 13.14 18.95
N VAL A 240 -1.07 13.58 17.70
CA VAL A 240 -0.99 12.68 16.53
C VAL A 240 0.30 11.87 16.52
N THR A 241 1.43 12.50 16.87
CA THR A 241 2.72 11.79 16.97
C THR A 241 2.73 10.77 18.11
N LYS A 242 2.10 11.07 19.25
CA LYS A 242 1.90 10.11 20.34
C LYS A 242 1.11 8.88 19.89
N LEU A 243 -0.01 9.08 19.18
CA LEU A 243 -0.83 7.97 18.67
C LEU A 243 -0.04 7.07 17.70
N LYS A 244 0.75 7.66 16.79
CA LYS A 244 1.60 6.89 15.87
C LYS A 244 2.65 6.06 16.61
N ARG A 245 3.27 6.61 17.66
CA ARG A 245 4.24 5.89 18.50
C ARG A 245 3.59 4.70 19.20
N GLN A 246 2.40 4.89 19.76
CA GLN A 246 1.64 3.81 20.40
C GLN A 246 1.26 2.71 19.39
N GLU A 247 0.79 3.09 18.21
CA GLU A 247 0.44 2.13 17.16
C GLU A 247 1.67 1.31 16.71
N GLN A 248 2.81 1.97 16.54
CA GLN A 248 4.07 1.30 16.20
C GLN A 248 4.54 0.35 17.31
N ALA A 249 4.41 0.75 18.58
CA ALA A 249 4.75 -0.10 19.72
C ALA A 249 3.84 -1.33 19.79
N ILE A 250 2.53 -1.18 19.58
CA ILE A 250 1.57 -2.29 19.47
C ILE A 250 1.98 -3.24 18.35
N ARG A 251 2.33 -2.71 17.18
CA ARG A 251 2.77 -3.50 16.01
C ARG A 251 4.04 -4.30 16.31
N ILE A 252 5.00 -3.72 17.01
CA ILE A 252 6.24 -4.39 17.41
C ILE A 252 5.94 -5.49 18.43
N ARG A 253 5.13 -5.20 19.45
CA ARG A 253 4.84 -6.12 20.57
C ARG A 253 3.94 -7.29 20.15
N MET A 254 3.00 -7.06 19.25
CA MET A 254 2.14 -8.09 18.69
C MET A 254 2.87 -8.90 17.59
N GLY A 255 3.86 -8.29 16.93
CA GLY A 255 4.52 -8.84 15.75
C GLY A 255 3.72 -8.60 14.48
N CYS A 256 4.43 -8.35 13.36
CA CYS A 256 3.83 -7.88 12.10
C CYS A 256 2.68 -8.78 11.61
N MET A 257 2.83 -10.11 11.68
CA MET A 257 1.83 -11.08 11.22
C MET A 257 0.54 -11.04 12.04
N TYR A 258 0.62 -10.91 13.37
CA TYR A 258 -0.57 -10.85 14.20
C TYR A 258 -1.22 -9.45 14.15
N TYR A 259 -0.40 -8.40 14.00
CA TYR A 259 -0.90 -7.03 13.86
C TYR A 259 -1.80 -6.88 12.63
N THR A 260 -1.41 -7.49 11.50
CA THR A 260 -2.17 -7.47 10.25
C THR A 260 -3.38 -8.41 10.31
N CYS A 261 -3.21 -9.65 10.80
CA CYS A 261 -4.24 -10.67 10.74
C CYS A 261 -5.25 -10.65 11.91
N CYS A 262 -4.99 -9.92 13.00
CA CYS A 262 -5.86 -9.90 14.19
C CYS A 262 -6.13 -8.49 14.73
N PRO A 263 -6.86 -7.62 14.00
CA PRO A 263 -7.19 -6.27 14.45
C PRO A 263 -7.94 -6.21 15.79
N CYS A 264 -8.82 -7.19 16.05
CA CYS A 264 -9.60 -7.29 17.29
C CYS A 264 -8.74 -7.44 18.56
N ARG A 265 -7.48 -7.91 18.43
CA ARG A 265 -6.57 -8.11 19.56
C ARG A 265 -5.65 -6.92 19.82
N ARG A 266 -5.68 -5.86 19.01
CA ARG A 266 -4.81 -4.67 19.17
C ARG A 266 -5.01 -3.97 20.52
N ARG A 267 -6.25 -3.97 21.04
CA ARG A 267 -6.58 -3.38 22.35
C ARG A 267 -6.01 -4.15 23.55
N LEU A 268 -5.53 -5.38 23.36
CA LEU A 268 -4.91 -6.18 24.45
C LEU A 268 -3.44 -5.82 24.69
N TYR A 269 -2.83 -5.03 23.80
CA TYR A 269 -1.42 -4.62 23.87
C TYR A 269 -1.33 -3.16 24.29
N ILE A 270 -1.91 -2.82 25.44
CA ILE A 270 -1.85 -1.46 25.99
C ILE A 270 -0.38 -1.14 26.31
N VAL A 271 0.07 0.03 25.84
CA VAL A 271 1.37 0.59 26.18
C VAL A 271 1.07 1.73 27.14
N ASP A 272 1.31 1.50 28.43
CA ASP A 272 1.18 2.55 29.44
C ASP A 272 2.25 3.62 29.20
N ASP A 273 1.87 4.88 29.44
CA ASP A 273 2.72 6.06 29.29
C ASP A 273 3.79 6.11 30.40
N GLU A 274 4.64 5.09 30.52
CA GLU A 274 5.92 5.31 31.20
C GLU A 274 6.72 6.27 30.32
N GLU A 275 6.88 7.50 30.80
CA GLU A 275 7.83 8.44 30.23
C GLU A 275 9.16 7.71 30.02
N PRO A 276 9.79 7.82 28.84
CA PRO A 276 11.12 7.28 28.69
C PRO A 276 11.98 7.95 29.76
N SER A 277 12.50 7.17 30.71
CA SER A 277 13.62 7.65 31.51
C SER A 277 14.70 8.05 30.52
N ASP A 278 15.10 9.32 30.55
CA ASP A 278 16.16 9.91 29.73
C ASP A 278 17.52 9.23 30.01
N SER A 279 17.69 7.97 29.59
CA SER A 279 18.97 7.25 29.68
C SER A 279 19.55 6.88 28.32
N ASP A 280 18.87 7.16 27.21
CA ASP A 280 19.41 6.96 25.86
C ASP A 280 19.39 8.26 25.04
N SER A 281 20.00 9.32 25.59
CA SER A 281 20.53 10.40 24.75
C SER A 281 21.85 9.93 24.13
N ASP A 282 21.76 9.08 23.09
CA ASP A 282 22.88 8.91 22.16
C ASP A 282 23.04 10.26 21.43
N SER A 283 23.82 11.17 22.02
CA SER A 283 24.13 12.48 21.45
C SER A 283 24.66 12.33 20.02
N ASP A 284 24.40 13.32 19.16
CA ASP A 284 24.85 13.31 17.77
C ASP A 284 26.37 13.11 17.62
N GLU A 285 27.15 13.39 18.67
CA GLU A 285 28.57 13.06 18.78
C GLU A 285 28.85 11.54 18.86
N GLU A 286 28.06 10.78 19.63
CA GLU A 286 28.19 9.32 19.75
C GLU A 286 27.82 8.62 18.42
N ARG A 287 26.81 9.18 17.72
CA ARG A 287 26.38 8.73 16.39
C ARG A 287 27.39 9.08 15.29
N ALA A 288 27.99 10.27 15.37
CA ALA A 288 29.07 10.70 14.49
C ALA A 288 30.35 9.87 14.71
N ARG A 289 30.68 9.52 15.97
CA ARG A 289 31.80 8.62 16.30
C ARG A 289 31.59 7.22 15.74
N ARG A 290 30.37 6.67 15.78
CA ARG A 290 30.06 5.36 15.16
C ARG A 290 30.15 5.39 13.63
N LYS A 291 29.73 6.49 12.98
CA LYS A 291 29.89 6.68 11.52
C LYS A 291 31.36 6.87 11.11
N HIS A 292 32.14 7.64 11.87
CA HIS A 292 33.58 7.81 11.61
C HIS A 292 34.37 6.51 11.81
N LYS A 293 33.99 5.68 12.79
CA LYS A 293 34.61 4.36 13.05
C LYS A 293 34.26 3.32 11.98
N ALA A 294 33.11 3.45 11.33
CA ALA A 294 32.70 2.63 10.19
C ALA A 294 33.34 3.08 8.86
N ALA A 295 33.61 4.38 8.69
CA ALA A 295 34.25 4.91 7.48
C ALA A 295 35.77 4.62 7.42
N ASN A 296 36.46 4.55 8.57
CA ASN A 296 37.91 4.31 8.62
C ASN A 296 38.32 2.82 8.59
N SER A 297 37.39 1.86 8.52
CA SER A 297 37.70 0.42 8.55
C SER A 297 37.88 -0.23 7.15
N THR A 298 37.80 0.54 6.07
CA THR A 298 37.92 0.00 4.69
C THR A 298 39.21 0.35 3.95
N LYS A 299 40.18 1.03 4.56
CA LYS A 299 41.52 1.22 3.96
C LYS A 299 42.62 1.20 5.01
N ALA A 300 43.32 0.07 5.10
CA ALA A 300 44.79 -0.02 5.08
C ALA A 300 45.25 -1.36 5.69
N GLY A 301 45.85 -2.22 4.86
CA GLY A 301 46.79 -3.20 5.36
C GLY A 301 48.03 -2.48 5.92
N GLY A 302 48.50 -2.88 7.10
CA GLY A 302 49.76 -2.37 7.64
C GLY A 302 49.90 -2.48 9.16
N LYS A 303 50.73 -3.43 9.61
CA LYS A 303 51.08 -3.79 11.00
C LYS A 303 51.55 -2.64 11.91
N LYS A 304 51.16 -2.73 13.20
CA LYS A 304 51.94 -2.62 14.48
C LYS A 304 50.95 -2.25 15.59
N GLY A 305 50.88 -2.79 16.80
CA GLY A 305 51.57 -3.83 17.56
C GLY A 305 51.22 -3.56 19.03
N GLY A 306 50.56 -4.48 19.75
CA GLY A 306 50.27 -4.28 21.18
C GLY A 306 49.19 -5.19 21.79
N LYS A 307 49.65 -6.20 22.54
CA LYS A 307 49.00 -7.10 23.52
C LYS A 307 47.67 -7.80 23.16
N LYS A 308 47.82 -9.11 22.94
CA LYS A 308 46.79 -10.12 22.66
C LYS A 308 45.90 -10.37 23.89
N HIS A 309 44.60 -10.08 23.80
CA HIS A 309 43.59 -10.91 24.45
C HIS A 309 43.11 -11.96 23.43
N ASN A 310 43.09 -13.20 23.89
CA ASN A 310 42.94 -14.42 23.09
C ASN A 310 41.50 -14.55 22.58
N ILE A 311 41.19 -13.99 21.40
CA ILE A 311 39.92 -14.20 20.72
C ILE A 311 40.12 -15.30 19.69
N VAL A 312 39.56 -16.48 19.98
CA VAL A 312 39.47 -17.58 19.03
C VAL A 312 38.53 -17.16 17.88
N PRO A 313 38.94 -17.27 16.61
CA PRO A 313 38.07 -16.90 15.49
C PRO A 313 36.89 -17.87 15.41
N VAL A 314 35.67 -17.39 15.63
CA VAL A 314 34.46 -18.18 15.37
C VAL A 314 34.18 -18.10 13.87
N GLY A 315 34.40 -19.21 13.17
CA GLY A 315 34.11 -19.38 11.76
C GLY A 315 32.61 -19.28 11.41
N PRO A 316 32.23 -19.47 10.13
CA PRO A 316 30.86 -19.29 9.66
C PRO A 316 29.89 -20.14 10.49
N ARG A 317 28.82 -19.50 10.99
CA ARG A 317 27.83 -20.15 11.86
C ARG A 317 27.21 -21.34 11.13
N LYS A 318 27.43 -22.55 11.64
CA LYS A 318 26.81 -23.77 11.13
C LYS A 318 25.27 -23.61 11.18
N PRO A 319 24.54 -24.09 10.16
CA PRO A 319 23.08 -24.12 10.22
C PRO A 319 22.63 -25.00 11.39
N LEU A 320 21.73 -24.46 12.22
CA LEU A 320 21.20 -25.13 13.41
C LEU A 320 20.56 -26.47 13.04
N SER A 321 20.87 -27.51 13.80
CA SER A 321 20.26 -28.83 13.67
C SER A 321 18.75 -28.76 13.93
N GLN A 322 18.00 -29.77 13.48
CA GLN A 322 16.55 -29.83 13.71
C GLN A 322 16.20 -29.78 15.22
N GLU A 323 17.01 -30.42 16.04
CA GLU A 323 16.84 -30.46 17.49
C GLU A 323 17.13 -29.10 18.14
N GLU A 324 18.20 -28.40 17.70
CA GLU A 324 18.52 -27.04 18.16
C GLU A 324 17.44 -26.03 17.74
N ARG A 325 16.82 -26.22 16.57
CA ARG A 325 15.68 -25.40 16.11
C ARG A 325 14.46 -25.62 17.00
N LEU A 326 14.17 -26.87 17.37
CA LEU A 326 13.06 -27.21 18.26
C LEU A 326 13.30 -26.70 19.67
N GLU A 327 14.51 -26.79 20.20
CA GLU A 327 14.85 -26.25 21.52
C GLU A 327 14.75 -24.71 21.53
N ARG A 328 15.19 -24.05 20.46
CA ARG A 328 15.08 -22.60 20.32
C ARG A 328 13.62 -22.16 20.17
N ALA A 329 12.78 -22.95 19.50
CA ALA A 329 11.33 -22.74 19.45
C ALA A 329 10.68 -22.97 20.82
N ARG A 330 11.13 -23.98 21.58
CA ARG A 330 10.65 -24.26 22.95
C ARG A 330 10.99 -23.12 23.92
N LYS A 331 12.20 -22.57 23.85
CA LYS A 331 12.63 -21.39 24.64
C LYS A 331 11.92 -20.10 24.22
N ARG A 332 11.48 -19.97 22.96
CA ARG A 332 10.61 -18.87 22.53
C ARG A 332 9.21 -19.01 23.12
N ARG A 333 8.59 -20.18 22.99
CA ARG A 333 7.28 -20.49 23.60
C ARG A 333 7.29 -20.30 25.13
N LEU A 334 8.39 -20.63 25.80
CA LEU A 334 8.52 -20.44 27.24
C LEU A 334 8.56 -18.95 27.65
N ARG A 335 9.21 -18.10 26.84
CA ARG A 335 9.16 -16.63 27.00
C ARG A 335 7.77 -16.08 26.70
N ASP A 336 7.15 -16.53 25.61
CA ASP A 336 5.79 -16.12 25.24
C ASP A 336 4.75 -16.53 26.31
N MET A 337 5.02 -17.60 27.07
CA MET A 337 4.22 -18.01 28.23
C MET A 337 4.49 -17.16 29.49
N GLN A 338 5.71 -16.64 29.67
CA GLN A 338 6.07 -15.77 30.79
C GLN A 338 5.63 -14.31 30.58
N ASP A 339 5.60 -13.83 29.34
CA ASP A 339 5.13 -12.49 28.95
C ASP A 339 3.59 -12.40 28.85
N ARG A 340 2.87 -13.44 29.29
CA ARG A 340 1.41 -13.41 29.37
C ARG A 340 1.02 -12.52 30.54
N PRO A 341 0.31 -11.39 30.35
CA PRO A 341 -0.15 -10.59 31.46
C PRO A 341 -1.01 -11.47 32.36
N THR A 342 -0.63 -11.61 33.63
CA THR A 342 -1.50 -12.23 34.63
C THR A 342 -2.78 -11.41 34.66
N ARG A 343 -3.90 -12.06 34.36
CA ARG A 343 -5.22 -11.48 34.53
C ARG A 343 -5.33 -11.16 36.02
N LYS A 344 -5.30 -9.87 36.38
CA LYS A 344 -5.73 -9.45 37.71
C LYS A 344 -7.22 -9.75 37.76
N ASP A 345 -7.58 -10.71 38.62
CA ASP A 345 -8.96 -11.08 38.90
C ASP A 345 -9.71 -9.94 39.60
#